data_AF-A0A1Q7NDW3-F1
#
_entry.id   AF-A0A1Q7NDW3-F1
#
_cell.length_a   1.000
_cell.length_b   1.000
_cell.length_c   1.000
_cell.angle_alpha   90.00
_cell.angle_beta   90.00
_cell.angle_gamma   90.00
#
_symmetry.space_group_name_H-M   'P 1'
#
loop_
_entity.id
_entity.type
_entity.pdbx_description
1 polymer ?
#
loop_
_entity_poly.entity_id
_entity_poly.type
_entity_poly.pdbx_seq_one_letter_code
_entity_poly.pdbx_strand_id
1 'polypeptide(L)'
;MKTMNLQKGYFIVVSFLSLFAVQHTTNVLALNDFSEERHFFNISNYSFGSSSNSGNQTNNRLVKKTLVSFAIENTLLTIGRGTFATAVNQLGSTYKCSLLDCLEYPQYLREVLKRHGDDVYKASINSIKTKLHEFSMDKEIAEFLHEISK
;
A
#
# COMPACT_ATOMS: atom_id res chain seq x y z
N MET A 1 -33.30 -65.37 0.18
CA MET A 1 -33.64 -64.30 1.14
C MET A 1 -32.37 -63.91 1.88
N LYS A 2 -31.67 -62.87 1.41
CA LYS A 2 -30.38 -62.42 1.96
C LYS A 2 -30.57 -60.98 2.43
N THR A 3 -30.75 -60.82 3.73
CA THR A 3 -30.88 -59.53 4.41
C THR A 3 -29.51 -58.85 4.45
N MET A 4 -29.23 -57.99 3.48
CA MET A 4 -28.02 -57.18 3.45
C MET A 4 -28.18 -55.95 4.35
N ASN A 5 -27.74 -56.14 5.60
CA ASN A 5 -27.06 -55.20 6.49
C ASN A 5 -26.94 -53.73 6.01
N LEU A 6 -27.95 -52.92 6.33
CA LEU A 6 -28.02 -51.48 6.04
C LEU A 6 -27.21 -50.60 7.04
N GLN A 7 -26.40 -51.20 7.92
CA GLN A 7 -25.71 -50.50 9.00
C GLN A 7 -24.23 -50.17 8.71
N LYS A 8 -23.61 -50.79 7.68
CA LYS A 8 -22.20 -50.53 7.35
C LYS A 8 -21.98 -49.37 6.38
N GLY A 9 -23.00 -48.98 5.61
CA GLY A 9 -22.94 -47.82 4.72
C GLY A 9 -23.08 -46.49 5.46
N TYR A 10 -23.83 -46.46 6.56
CA TYR A 10 -24.09 -45.22 7.30
C TYR A 10 -22.82 -44.70 8.01
N PHE A 11 -21.99 -45.59 8.55
CA PHE A 11 -20.78 -45.19 9.28
C PHE A 11 -19.70 -44.52 8.42
N ILE A 12 -19.64 -44.81 7.12
CA ILE A 12 -18.68 -44.15 6.22
C ILE A 12 -19.16 -42.73 5.88
N VAL A 13 -20.47 -42.53 5.66
CA VAL A 13 -20.99 -41.23 5.25
C VAL A 13 -20.98 -40.22 6.40
N VAL A 14 -21.19 -40.66 7.65
CA VAL A 14 -21.13 -39.75 8.82
C VAL A 14 -19.71 -39.22 9.08
N SER A 15 -18.66 -39.98 8.73
CA SER A 15 -17.26 -39.50 8.87
C SER A 15 -16.85 -38.50 7.79
N PHE A 16 -17.48 -38.49 6.62
CA PHE A 16 -17.18 -37.48 5.58
C PHE A 16 -17.99 -36.20 5.77
N LEU A 17 -19.20 -36.26 6.34
CA LEU A 17 -20.00 -35.05 6.61
C LEU A 17 -19.43 -34.19 7.76
N SER A 18 -18.72 -34.78 8.73
CA SER A 18 -17.97 -33.99 9.72
C SER A 18 -16.70 -33.36 9.13
N LEU A 19 -16.15 -33.91 8.04
CA LEU A 19 -15.04 -33.29 7.32
C LEU A 19 -15.48 -32.07 6.50
N PHE A 20 -16.73 -32.04 6.02
CA PHE A 20 -17.27 -30.87 5.32
C PHE A 20 -17.80 -29.77 6.25
N ALA A 21 -18.09 -30.08 7.51
CA ALA A 21 -18.47 -29.07 8.51
C ALA A 21 -17.27 -28.40 9.21
N VAL A 22 -16.06 -28.95 9.05
CA VAL A 22 -14.81 -28.42 9.63
C VAL A 22 -13.99 -27.61 8.60
N GLN A 23 -14.62 -27.14 7.51
CA GLN A 23 -13.94 -26.28 6.53
C GLN A 23 -14.43 -24.81 6.52
N HIS A 24 -15.28 -24.39 7.47
CA HIS A 24 -15.78 -23.01 7.51
C HIS A 24 -15.31 -22.16 8.70
N THR A 25 -14.40 -22.66 9.54
CA THR A 25 -13.81 -21.88 10.64
C THR A 25 -12.31 -22.15 10.83
N THR A 26 -11.55 -22.21 9.74
CA THR A 26 -10.08 -22.11 9.75
C THR A 26 -9.58 -21.39 8.49
N ASN A 27 -10.20 -20.26 8.15
CA ASN A 27 -9.54 -19.19 7.39
C ASN A 27 -9.31 -17.98 8.32
N VAL A 28 -8.85 -18.26 9.53
CA VAL A 28 -8.01 -17.35 10.30
C VAL A 28 -6.59 -17.75 9.89
N LEU A 29 -5.86 -16.86 9.23
CA LEU A 29 -4.60 -17.06 8.46
C LEU A 29 -4.74 -17.19 6.94
N ALA A 30 -5.63 -16.40 6.33
CA ALA A 30 -5.32 -15.85 5.01
C ALA A 30 -4.23 -14.77 5.15
N LEU A 31 -3.01 -15.18 5.52
CA LEU A 31 -1.76 -14.45 5.27
C LEU A 31 -1.27 -14.74 3.84
N ASN A 32 -2.19 -14.82 2.88
CA ASN A 32 -1.91 -15.13 1.48
C ASN A 32 -2.35 -14.02 0.53
N ASP A 33 -2.25 -12.76 0.97
CA ASP A 33 -2.14 -11.61 0.05
C ASP A 33 -0.78 -10.91 0.21
N PHE A 34 0.18 -11.61 0.83
CA PHE A 34 1.55 -11.16 1.06
C PHE A 34 2.52 -11.78 0.06
N SER A 35 2.26 -11.65 -1.25
CA SER A 35 3.28 -11.77 -2.33
C SER A 35 2.60 -11.62 -3.69
N GLU A 36 3.24 -10.91 -4.62
CA GLU A 36 2.83 -10.64 -6.02
C GLU A 36 1.83 -9.48 -6.19
N GLU A 37 2.20 -8.23 -6.49
CA GLU A 37 3.38 -7.66 -7.13
C GLU A 37 3.94 -6.56 -6.23
N ARG A 38 5.20 -6.68 -5.86
CA ARG A 38 5.97 -5.57 -5.30
C ARG A 38 6.19 -4.56 -6.44
N HIS A 39 5.23 -3.66 -6.67
CA HIS A 39 5.51 -2.32 -7.19
C HIS A 39 6.24 -1.44 -6.16
N PHE A 40 6.90 -2.09 -5.18
CA PHE A 40 7.89 -1.48 -4.35
C PHE A 40 8.85 -0.78 -5.29
N PHE A 41 8.97 0.54 -5.14
CA PHE A 41 10.04 1.31 -5.72
C PHE A 41 11.29 0.44 -5.80
N ASN A 42 11.84 0.29 -7.00
CA ASN A 42 13.12 -0.38 -7.17
C ASN A 42 14.18 0.53 -6.52
N ILE A 43 14.23 0.52 -5.18
CA ILE A 43 15.20 1.23 -4.36
C ILE A 43 16.60 0.74 -4.75
N SER A 44 16.72 -0.49 -5.25
CA SER A 44 17.96 -1.02 -5.84
C SER A 44 18.46 -0.28 -7.09
N ASN A 45 17.62 0.47 -7.82
CA ASN A 45 18.06 1.35 -8.92
C ASN A 45 18.57 2.71 -8.41
N TYR A 46 18.24 3.09 -7.18
CA TYR A 46 18.83 4.26 -6.52
C TYR A 46 20.06 3.77 -5.76
N SER A 47 21.23 3.92 -6.39
CA SER A 47 22.51 3.61 -5.74
C SER A 47 22.58 4.31 -4.38
N PHE A 48 22.56 3.52 -3.30
CA PHE A 48 22.96 3.99 -1.98
C PHE A 48 24.48 4.23 -2.05
N GLY A 49 24.84 5.39 -2.58
CA GLY A 49 26.22 5.82 -2.75
C GLY A 49 26.85 6.02 -1.37
N SER A 50 27.50 4.98 -0.87
CA SER A 50 28.46 5.13 0.21
C SER A 50 29.71 5.80 -0.37
N SER A 51 29.74 7.13 -0.36
CA SER A 51 30.95 7.89 -0.67
C SER A 51 31.12 9.03 0.33
N SER A 52 32.06 8.79 1.25
CA SER A 52 32.52 9.69 2.29
C SER A 52 33.20 10.92 1.70
N ASN A 53 32.54 12.08 1.85
CA ASN A 53 33.05 13.43 2.19
C ASN A 53 32.26 14.63 1.64
N SER A 54 31.09 14.38 1.03
CA SER A 54 30.08 15.42 0.75
C SER A 54 28.65 14.83 0.89
N GLY A 55 28.46 13.98 1.91
CA GLY A 55 27.44 12.92 1.91
C GLY A 55 26.35 13.00 2.98
N ASN A 56 26.16 14.12 3.69
CA ASN A 56 25.17 14.18 4.78
C ASN A 56 23.81 14.78 4.34
N GLN A 57 23.81 15.80 3.47
CA GLN A 57 22.57 16.48 3.05
C GLN A 57 21.80 15.71 1.97
N THR A 58 22.50 15.14 0.99
CA THR A 58 21.90 14.36 -0.11
C THR A 58 21.23 13.09 0.41
N ASN A 59 21.87 12.40 1.36
CA ASN A 59 21.34 11.21 2.00
C ASN A 59 20.10 11.52 2.85
N ASN A 60 20.13 12.62 3.62
CA ASN A 60 18.98 13.02 4.42
C ASN A 60 17.78 13.37 3.53
N ARG A 61 17.99 14.12 2.43
CA ARG A 61 16.91 14.46 1.49
C ARG A 61 16.33 13.23 0.78
N LEU A 62 17.18 12.30 0.33
CA LEU A 62 16.70 11.06 -0.29
C LEU A 62 15.87 10.22 0.68
N VAL A 63 16.28 10.15 1.95
CA VAL A 63 15.49 9.48 3.01
C VAL A 63 14.11 10.12 3.15
N LYS A 64 14.00 11.45 3.15
CA LYS A 64 12.70 12.14 3.18
C LYS A 64 11.85 11.85 1.95
N LYS A 65 12.43 11.94 0.73
CA LYS A 65 11.71 11.61 -0.52
C LYS A 65 11.17 10.18 -0.48
N THR A 66 11.97 9.24 0.01
CA THR A 66 11.60 7.83 0.14
C THR A 66 10.47 7.63 1.15
N LEU A 67 10.58 8.26 2.31
CA LEU A 67 9.57 8.21 3.37
C LEU A 67 8.23 8.76 2.89
N VAL A 68 8.23 9.93 2.24
CA VAL A 68 7.03 10.55 1.69
C VAL A 68 6.43 9.69 0.58
N SER A 69 7.25 9.20 -0.35
CA SER A 69 6.81 8.30 -1.41
C SER A 69 6.15 7.04 -0.85
N PHE A 70 6.76 6.43 0.18
CA PHE A 70 6.21 5.24 0.84
C PHE A 70 4.88 5.53 1.53
N ALA A 71 4.76 6.68 2.21
CA ALA A 71 3.50 7.07 2.83
C ALA A 71 2.37 7.23 1.79
N ILE A 72 2.67 7.87 0.65
CA ILE A 72 1.72 8.05 -0.46
C ILE A 72 1.33 6.69 -1.05
N GLU A 73 2.31 5.86 -1.40
CA GLU A 73 2.09 4.52 -1.95
C GLU A 73 1.20 3.69 -1.03
N ASN A 74 1.56 3.61 0.26
CA ASN A 74 0.79 2.83 1.22
C ASN A 74 -0.65 3.36 1.36
N THR A 75 -0.83 4.69 1.41
CA THR A 75 -2.17 5.30 1.45
C THR A 75 -2.99 4.93 0.22
N LEU A 76 -2.44 5.08 -0.99
CA LEU A 76 -3.17 4.82 -2.22
C LEU A 76 -3.50 3.35 -2.39
N LEU A 77 -2.58 2.44 -2.04
CA LEU A 77 -2.83 1.00 -2.05
C LEU A 77 -3.86 0.58 -1.01
N THR A 78 -3.86 1.22 0.16
CA THR A 78 -4.89 0.98 1.20
C THR A 78 -6.28 1.36 0.71
N ILE A 79 -6.40 2.43 -0.08
CA ILE A 79 -7.67 2.83 -0.71
C ILE A 79 -8.03 1.83 -1.81
N GLY A 80 -7.05 1.45 -2.63
CA GLY A 80 -7.19 0.37 -3.60
C GLY A 80 -6.15 0.41 -4.71
N ARG A 81 -5.81 -0.77 -5.25
CA ARG A 81 -4.86 -0.93 -6.37
C ARG A 81 -5.20 -0.06 -7.58
N GLY A 82 -6.49 0.10 -7.91
CA GLY A 82 -6.93 0.96 -9.01
C GLY A 82 -6.64 2.44 -8.78
N THR A 83 -6.82 2.92 -7.55
CA THR A 83 -6.51 4.30 -7.15
C THR A 83 -5.00 4.55 -7.27
N PHE A 84 -4.18 3.63 -6.77
CA PHE A 84 -2.72 3.69 -6.91
C PHE A 84 -2.28 3.74 -8.38
N ALA A 85 -2.71 2.77 -9.19
CA ALA A 85 -2.32 2.67 -10.59
C ALA A 85 -2.71 3.93 -11.38
N THR A 86 -3.91 4.45 -11.15
CA THR A 86 -4.39 5.66 -11.79
C THR A 86 -3.58 6.89 -11.36
N ALA A 87 -3.33 7.06 -10.06
CA ALA A 87 -2.57 8.20 -9.55
C ALA A 87 -1.12 8.21 -10.08
N VAL A 88 -0.44 7.06 -10.07
CA VAL A 88 0.92 6.92 -10.62
C VAL A 88 0.94 7.20 -12.13
N ASN A 89 -0.04 6.68 -12.88
CA ASN A 89 -0.16 6.98 -14.30
C ASN A 89 -0.37 8.47 -14.53
N GLN A 90 -1.26 9.13 -13.79
CA GLN A 90 -1.52 10.56 -13.94
C GLN A 90 -0.29 11.41 -13.62
N LEU A 91 0.44 11.10 -12.54
CA LEU A 91 1.70 11.77 -12.20
C LEU A 91 2.74 11.64 -13.32
N GLY A 92 2.94 10.42 -13.84
CA GLY A 92 3.91 10.16 -14.90
C GLY A 92 3.51 10.73 -16.26
N SER A 93 2.24 10.64 -16.64
CA SER A 93 1.76 11.08 -17.96
C SER A 93 1.57 12.60 -18.03
N THR A 94 0.96 13.21 -17.00
CA THR A 94 0.60 14.63 -16.98
C THR A 94 1.77 15.51 -16.56
N TYR A 95 2.52 15.09 -15.54
CA TYR A 95 3.53 15.93 -14.89
C TYR A 95 4.96 15.42 -15.07
N LYS A 96 5.17 14.24 -15.70
CA LYS A 96 6.48 13.56 -15.79
C LYS A 96 7.13 13.36 -14.42
N CYS A 97 6.29 13.16 -13.40
CA CYS A 97 6.63 13.11 -11.99
C CYS A 97 6.47 11.67 -11.46
N SER A 98 7.36 11.23 -10.57
CA SER A 98 7.19 10.01 -9.78
C SER A 98 6.72 10.31 -8.36
N LEU A 99 6.36 9.30 -7.55
CA LEU A 99 6.00 9.54 -6.14
C LEU A 99 7.17 10.08 -5.31
N LEU A 100 8.42 9.76 -5.67
CA LEU A 100 9.60 10.33 -5.00
C LEU A 100 9.65 11.84 -5.17
N ASP A 101 9.21 12.35 -6.31
CA ASP A 101 9.26 13.77 -6.65
C ASP A 101 8.12 14.57 -6.00
N CYS A 102 7.12 13.91 -5.42
CA CYS A 102 6.01 14.56 -4.74
C CYS A 102 6.43 15.37 -3.49
N LEU A 103 7.59 15.09 -2.89
CA LEU A 103 8.12 15.95 -1.82
C LEU A 103 8.51 17.33 -2.37
N GLU A 104 9.00 17.41 -3.61
CA GLU A 104 9.42 18.65 -4.26
C GLU A 104 8.25 19.36 -4.97
N TYR A 105 7.29 18.57 -5.47
CA TYR A 105 6.13 19.06 -6.21
C TYR A 105 4.81 18.55 -5.61
N PRO A 106 4.51 18.87 -4.33
CA PRO A 106 3.29 18.41 -3.64
C PRO A 106 1.99 18.80 -4.35
N GLN A 107 2.00 19.92 -5.07
CA GLN A 107 0.87 20.39 -5.86
C GLN A 107 0.40 19.37 -6.90
N TYR A 108 1.31 18.61 -7.53
CA TYR A 108 0.93 17.63 -8.53
C TYR A 108 0.18 16.45 -7.91
N LEU A 109 0.65 15.99 -6.74
CA LEU A 109 -0.05 14.98 -5.97
C LEU A 109 -1.44 15.47 -5.56
N ARG A 110 -1.55 16.70 -5.03
CA ARG A 110 -2.84 17.29 -4.64
C ARG A 110 -3.84 17.29 -5.80
N GLU A 111 -3.44 17.77 -6.98
CA GLU A 111 -4.32 17.81 -8.14
C GLU A 111 -4.72 16.40 -8.60
N VAL A 112 -3.80 15.44 -8.55
CA VAL A 112 -4.10 14.03 -8.86
C VAL A 112 -5.12 13.46 -7.87
N LEU A 113 -4.92 13.65 -6.56
CA LEU A 113 -5.84 13.15 -5.54
C LEU A 113 -7.23 13.81 -5.64
N LYS A 114 -7.31 15.10 -5.93
CA LYS A 114 -8.59 15.81 -6.14
C LYS A 114 -9.39 15.24 -7.33
N ARG A 115 -8.71 14.79 -8.40
CA ARG A 115 -9.38 14.16 -9.56
C ARG A 115 -10.06 12.83 -9.23
N HIS A 116 -9.67 12.17 -8.14
CA HIS A 116 -10.32 10.94 -7.67
C HIS A 116 -11.63 11.19 -6.91
N GLY A 117 -11.98 12.46 -6.66
CA GLY A 117 -13.16 12.87 -5.90
C GLY A 117 -12.83 13.29 -4.48
N ASP A 118 -13.70 14.13 -3.91
CA ASP A 118 -13.46 14.79 -2.62
C ASP A 118 -13.29 13.83 -1.45
N ASP A 119 -14.00 12.71 -1.44
CA ASP A 119 -13.91 11.72 -0.37
C ASP A 119 -12.57 10.97 -0.43
N VAL A 120 -12.13 10.58 -1.64
CA VAL A 120 -10.82 9.95 -1.84
C VAL A 120 -9.71 10.93 -1.50
N TYR A 121 -9.85 12.20 -1.89
CA TYR A 121 -8.93 13.26 -1.52
C TYR A 121 -8.80 13.38 0.00
N LYS A 122 -9.90 13.60 0.72
CA LYS A 122 -9.91 13.73 2.19
C LYS A 122 -9.33 12.49 2.88
N ALA A 123 -9.74 11.30 2.46
CA ALA A 123 -9.23 10.04 3.01
C ALA A 123 -7.71 9.90 2.79
N SER A 124 -7.22 10.27 1.59
CA SER A 124 -5.80 10.24 1.26
C SER A 124 -5.00 11.22 2.12
N ILE A 125 -5.45 12.47 2.22
CA ILE A 125 -4.76 13.50 3.01
C ILE A 125 -4.69 13.10 4.49
N ASN A 126 -5.79 12.60 5.06
CA ASN A 126 -5.80 12.15 6.45
C ASN A 126 -4.82 10.98 6.66
N SER A 127 -4.84 9.98 5.79
CA SER A 127 -3.95 8.81 5.88
C SER A 127 -2.47 9.21 5.75
N ILE A 128 -2.13 10.09 4.81
CA ILE A 128 -0.75 10.59 4.62
C ILE A 128 -0.29 11.38 5.87
N LYS A 129 -1.13 12.28 6.40
CA LYS A 129 -0.84 13.03 7.63
C LYS A 129 -0.59 12.11 8.81
N THR A 130 -1.42 11.09 9.00
CA THR A 130 -1.24 10.11 10.08
C THR A 130 0.09 9.37 9.94
N LYS A 131 0.44 8.92 8.73
CA LYS A 131 1.70 8.20 8.47
C LYS A 131 2.95 9.04 8.67
N LEU A 132 2.86 10.34 8.42
CA LEU A 132 3.97 11.28 8.52
C LEU A 132 3.95 12.10 9.82
N HIS A 133 3.06 11.78 10.76
CA HIS A 133 2.83 12.57 11.97
C HIS A 133 4.11 12.78 12.80
N GLU A 134 4.89 11.72 13.00
CA GLU A 134 6.15 11.77 13.77
C GLU A 134 7.22 12.66 13.14
N PHE A 135 7.08 12.94 11.83
CA PHE A 135 8.02 13.75 11.06
C PHE A 135 7.48 15.15 10.76
N SER A 136 6.33 15.53 11.33
CA SER A 136 5.68 16.82 11.08
C SER A 136 6.48 18.04 11.58
N MET A 137 7.50 17.83 12.41
CA MET A 137 8.43 18.88 12.84
C MET A 137 9.57 19.11 11.83
N ASP A 138 9.78 18.20 10.87
CA ASP A 138 10.70 18.43 9.77
C ASP A 138 10.11 19.44 8.79
N LYS A 139 10.86 20.51 8.50
CA LYS A 139 10.39 21.64 7.70
C LYS A 139 9.87 21.21 6.32
N GLU A 140 10.60 20.37 5.59
CA GLU A 140 10.21 19.97 4.23
C GLU A 140 8.95 19.09 4.27
N ILE A 141 8.84 18.20 5.25
CA ILE A 141 7.66 17.34 5.42
C ILE A 141 6.45 18.17 5.87
N ALA A 142 6.64 19.14 6.77
CA ALA A 142 5.57 20.05 7.20
C ALA A 142 5.02 20.89 6.02
N GLU A 143 5.92 21.44 5.19
CA GLU A 143 5.57 22.17 3.98
C GLU A 143 4.83 21.26 2.98
N PHE A 144 5.33 20.05 2.76
CA PHE A 144 4.65 19.04 1.95
C PHE A 144 3.22 18.78 2.46
N LEU A 145 3.05 18.49 3.76
CA LEU A 145 1.75 18.21 4.38
C LEU A 145 0.80 19.41 4.27
N HIS A 146 1.32 20.62 4.40
CA HIS A 146 0.55 21.85 4.22
C HIS A 146 0.08 21.99 2.77
N GLU A 147 0.98 21.84 1.79
CA GLU A 147 0.66 22.00 0.37
C GLU A 147 -0.36 20.97 -0.11
N ILE A 148 -0.23 19.70 0.26
CA ILE A 148 -1.19 18.67 -0.16
C ILE A 148 -2.58 18.85 0.47
N SER A 149 -2.73 19.72 1.48
CA SER A 149 -4.00 19.95 2.18
C SER A 149 -4.81 21.14 1.66
N LYS A 150 -4.27 21.91 0.71
CA LYS A 150 -4.94 23.07 0.10
C LYS A 150 -6.08 22.65 -0.82
#